data_AF-A0A366ING8-F1
#
_entry.id   AF-A0A366ING8-F1
#
_cell.length_a   1.000
_cell.length_b   1.000
_cell.length_c   1.000
_cell.angle_alpha   90.00
_cell.angle_beta   90.00
_cell.angle_gamma   90.00
#
_symmetry.space_group_name_H-M   'P 1'
#
loop_
_entity.id
_entity.type
_entity.pdbx_description
1 polymer ?
#
loop_
_entity_poly.entity_id
_entity_poly.type
_entity_poly.pdbx_seq_one_letter_code
_entity_poly.pdbx_strand_id
1 'polypeptide(L)'
;MVVAFIVIAGVGIGWGASEYFSRESTDGDVVSVPSEPAGGETAGAPSSPPVPSGQPTPTETAPALPEDPAEALDQLVETDRKTVIADLDGKWVPQLSSKKLGLQAEGRTWNEAEILAEHQKLREEHPRVQLVWSGDFNSFKEDDFWVTIVGIGYDDPEEALTWCSAHGLGPDHCYAKQLNTSGGYEGTTRLQD
;
A
#
# COMPACT_ATOMS: atom_id res chain seq x y z
N MET A 1 53.46 29.54 8.94
CA MET A 1 52.79 30.84 8.67
C MET A 1 51.75 30.56 7.59
N VAL A 2 50.44 30.74 7.74
CA VAL A 2 49.61 31.49 8.68
C VAL A 2 48.36 30.63 9.02
N VAL A 3 47.87 30.75 10.24
CA VAL A 3 46.62 30.16 10.77
C VAL A 3 45.51 31.21 10.69
N ALA A 4 44.26 30.81 10.39
CA ALA A 4 43.08 31.48 10.91
C ALA A 4 41.86 30.52 10.94
N PHE A 5 41.44 30.17 12.16
CA PHE A 5 40.18 29.53 12.51
C PHE A 5 39.06 30.57 12.59
N ILE A 6 37.82 30.24 12.20
CA ILE A 6 36.61 30.91 12.72
C ILE A 6 35.54 29.87 13.07
N VAL A 7 34.92 30.14 14.22
CA VAL A 7 34.09 29.36 15.13
C VAL A 7 32.65 29.21 14.63
N ILE A 8 32.05 28.03 14.87
CA ILE A 8 30.63 27.73 14.71
C ILE A 8 29.88 28.19 15.97
N ALA A 9 28.85 29.01 15.81
CA ALA A 9 27.85 29.27 16.86
C ALA A 9 26.52 28.66 16.42
N GLY A 10 26.05 27.65 17.17
CA GLY A 10 24.71 27.11 17.04
C GLY A 10 23.71 27.87 17.92
N VAL A 11 22.45 27.93 17.46
CA VAL A 11 21.26 28.14 18.29
C VAL A 11 20.16 27.27 17.69
N GLY A 12 19.69 26.28 18.45
CA GLY A 12 18.47 25.55 18.16
C GLY A 12 17.26 26.21 18.83
N ILE A 13 16.07 25.95 18.29
CA ILE A 13 14.69 25.95 18.84
C ILE A 13 13.88 25.38 17.64
N GLY A 14 13.01 24.38 17.71
CA GLY A 14 12.05 23.97 18.72
C GLY A 14 10.73 23.71 17.97
N TRP A 15 10.02 22.66 18.38
CA TRP A 15 8.88 22.03 17.71
C TRP A 15 7.59 22.88 17.75
N GLY A 16 6.69 22.69 16.77
CA GLY A 16 5.25 22.66 17.07
C GLY A 16 4.30 23.57 16.27
N ALA A 17 3.24 22.92 15.80
CA ALA A 17 1.86 23.39 15.59
C ALA A 17 1.50 24.21 14.33
N SER A 18 0.64 23.55 13.55
CA SER A 18 -0.49 24.07 12.77
C SER A 18 -1.17 25.30 13.36
N GLU A 19 -1.64 26.18 12.46
CA GLU A 19 -2.99 26.80 12.44
C GLU A 19 -2.94 28.04 11.51
N TYR A 20 -3.16 27.83 10.21
CA TYR A 20 -3.51 28.90 9.27
C TYR A 20 -5.01 28.89 9.04
N PHE A 21 -5.81 29.25 10.03
CA PHE A 21 -7.20 29.65 9.82
C PHE A 21 -7.64 30.63 10.90
N SER A 22 -7.74 31.92 10.55
CA SER A 22 -8.86 32.78 10.93
C SER A 22 -8.74 34.14 10.24
N ARG A 23 -9.30 34.16 9.04
CA ARG A 23 -10.15 35.19 8.45
C ARG A 23 -10.53 36.34 9.41
N GLU A 24 -10.02 37.53 9.08
CA GLU A 24 -10.77 38.79 8.96
C GLU A 24 -11.97 39.00 9.90
N SER A 25 -11.84 39.92 10.84
CA SER A 25 -12.98 40.65 11.43
C SER A 25 -12.53 42.07 11.74
N THR A 26 -12.84 42.96 10.80
CA THR A 26 -12.69 44.41 10.92
C THR A 26 -13.90 44.97 11.67
N ASP A 27 -13.57 45.70 12.74
CA ASP A 27 -14.18 46.94 13.22
C ASP A 27 -15.67 46.98 13.57
N GLY A 28 -15.96 47.58 14.73
CA GLY A 28 -17.21 48.30 14.89
C GLY A 28 -17.95 48.11 16.20
N ASP A 29 -17.51 48.91 17.18
CA ASP A 29 -18.38 49.68 18.07
C ASP A 29 -18.97 49.04 19.34
N VAL A 30 -18.82 49.84 20.39
CA VAL A 30 -19.07 49.56 21.80
C VAL A 30 -20.35 50.28 22.23
N VAL A 31 -21.32 49.59 22.85
CA VAL A 31 -22.27 50.24 23.76
C VAL A 31 -22.58 49.34 24.97
N SER A 32 -22.54 49.96 26.15
CA SER A 32 -22.63 49.38 27.49
C SER A 32 -24.07 49.06 27.96
N VAL A 33 -24.24 47.90 28.65
CA VAL A 33 -24.74 47.66 30.05
C VAL A 33 -26.11 48.26 30.49
N PRO A 34 -26.87 47.74 31.50
CA PRO A 34 -27.10 46.41 32.11
C PRO A 34 -28.61 46.02 32.14
N SER A 35 -28.99 44.88 32.74
CA SER A 35 -29.97 44.77 33.86
C SER A 35 -30.56 43.35 33.96
N GLU A 36 -30.39 42.71 35.12
CA GLU A 36 -31.26 41.62 35.62
C GLU A 36 -32.45 42.26 36.37
N PRO A 37 -33.65 41.65 36.41
CA PRO A 37 -33.92 40.74 37.53
C PRO A 37 -34.88 39.56 37.26
N ALA A 38 -34.79 38.60 38.17
CA ALA A 38 -35.70 37.53 38.60
C ALA A 38 -37.19 37.54 38.15
N GLY A 39 -37.70 36.33 37.85
CA GLY A 39 -39.13 36.00 37.86
C GLY A 39 -39.38 34.56 37.39
N GLY A 40 -39.94 33.72 38.25
CA GLY A 40 -40.05 32.27 38.03
C GLY A 40 -41.33 31.76 37.34
N GLU A 41 -41.34 30.44 37.22
CA GLU A 41 -42.45 29.49 37.05
C GLU A 41 -43.08 29.22 35.66
N THR A 42 -42.76 28.00 35.19
CA THR A 42 -43.67 26.93 34.69
C THR A 42 -43.91 26.70 33.19
N ALA A 43 -43.78 25.39 32.87
CA ALA A 43 -44.32 24.60 31.77
C ALA A 43 -43.80 24.77 30.33
N GLY A 44 -43.14 23.72 29.84
CA GLY A 44 -43.05 23.41 28.41
C GLY A 44 -41.92 22.46 28.05
N ALA A 45 -42.08 21.16 28.31
CA ALA A 45 -41.30 20.16 27.58
C ALA A 45 -41.69 20.21 26.09
N PRO A 46 -40.73 20.02 25.17
CA PRO A 46 -40.83 18.79 24.39
C PRO A 46 -39.51 18.01 24.32
N SER A 47 -39.65 16.71 24.52
CA SER A 47 -38.63 15.67 24.31
C SER A 47 -38.09 15.72 22.88
N SER A 48 -36.78 15.86 22.71
CA SER A 48 -36.11 15.47 21.47
C SER A 48 -36.04 13.94 21.39
N PRO A 49 -36.34 13.31 20.23
CA PRO A 49 -36.21 11.87 20.07
C PRO A 49 -34.72 11.46 20.11
N PRO A 50 -34.38 10.25 20.60
CA PRO A 50 -33.03 9.73 20.44
C PRO A 50 -32.77 9.45 18.96
N VAL A 51 -31.68 10.00 18.42
CA VAL A 51 -31.14 9.61 17.11
C VAL A 51 -30.61 8.17 17.21
N PRO A 52 -31.10 7.20 16.42
CA PRO A 52 -30.41 5.94 16.26
C PRO A 52 -29.34 6.15 15.18
N SER A 53 -28.13 6.58 15.55
CA SER A 53 -26.98 6.52 14.65
C SER A 53 -26.44 5.09 14.61
N GLY A 54 -27.25 4.17 14.08
CA GLY A 54 -26.80 2.90 13.58
C GLY A 54 -26.45 3.05 12.10
N GLN A 55 -25.26 3.56 11.79
CA GLN A 55 -24.67 3.35 10.47
C GLN A 55 -23.81 2.08 10.56
N PRO A 56 -24.20 0.96 9.93
CA PRO A 56 -23.23 -0.05 9.59
C PRO A 56 -22.35 0.55 8.49
N THR A 57 -21.16 1.01 8.83
CA THR A 57 -20.07 1.08 7.86
C THR A 57 -19.88 -0.36 7.36
N PRO A 58 -19.93 -0.63 6.04
CA PRO A 58 -19.47 -1.91 5.54
C PRO A 58 -17.97 -1.92 5.75
N THR A 59 -17.53 -2.52 6.86
CA THR A 59 -16.19 -3.10 6.89
C THR A 59 -16.31 -4.30 5.96
N GLU A 60 -15.87 -4.14 4.72
CA GLU A 60 -15.57 -5.28 3.87
C GLU A 60 -14.40 -6.00 4.55
N THR A 61 -14.72 -6.83 5.54
CA THR A 61 -13.77 -7.71 6.18
C THR A 61 -13.33 -8.67 5.08
N ALA A 62 -12.15 -8.44 4.52
CA ALA A 62 -11.49 -9.43 3.68
C ALA A 62 -11.54 -10.76 4.43
N PRO A 63 -11.93 -11.86 3.76
CA PRO A 63 -11.99 -13.17 4.40
C PRO A 63 -10.63 -13.47 5.04
N ALA A 64 -10.65 -13.99 6.27
CA ALA A 64 -9.43 -14.43 6.91
C ALA A 64 -8.78 -15.54 6.07
N LEU A 65 -7.46 -15.49 5.93
CA LEU A 65 -6.69 -16.56 5.28
C LEU A 65 -6.82 -17.85 6.10
N PRO A 66 -6.89 -19.03 5.44
CA PRO A 66 -6.89 -20.32 6.11
C PRO A 66 -5.56 -20.56 6.86
N GLU A 67 -5.60 -21.47 7.83
CA GLU A 67 -4.41 -21.84 8.62
C GLU A 67 -3.44 -22.73 7.83
N ASP A 68 -3.95 -23.51 6.86
CA ASP A 68 -3.11 -24.30 5.96
C ASP A 68 -2.43 -23.38 4.93
N PRO A 69 -1.09 -23.41 4.81
CA PRO A 69 -0.37 -22.50 3.92
C PRO A 69 -0.65 -22.73 2.43
N ALA A 70 -0.93 -23.97 2.01
CA ALA A 70 -1.25 -24.27 0.63
C ALA A 70 -2.62 -23.67 0.27
N GLU A 71 -3.63 -23.92 1.11
CA GLU A 71 -4.96 -23.34 0.95
C GLU A 71 -4.92 -21.80 0.98
N ALA A 72 -4.03 -21.21 1.78
CA ALA A 72 -3.88 -19.76 1.86
C ALA A 72 -3.27 -19.16 0.59
N LEU A 73 -2.24 -19.82 0.03
CA LEU A 73 -1.66 -19.42 -1.26
C LEU A 73 -2.69 -19.53 -2.38
N ASP A 74 -3.45 -20.62 -2.43
CA ASP A 74 -4.51 -20.81 -3.43
C ASP A 74 -5.59 -19.73 -3.31
N GLN A 75 -6.06 -19.44 -2.09
CA GLN A 75 -7.04 -18.38 -1.87
C GLN A 75 -6.53 -17.01 -2.31
N LEU A 76 -5.25 -16.71 -2.04
CA LEU A 76 -4.61 -15.45 -2.46
C LEU A 76 -4.54 -15.34 -3.98
N VAL A 77 -4.08 -16.40 -4.65
CA VAL A 77 -4.03 -16.45 -6.12
C VAL A 77 -5.44 -16.27 -6.70
N GLU A 78 -6.44 -16.99 -6.23
CA GLU A 78 -7.81 -16.87 -6.73
C GLU A 78 -8.40 -15.47 -6.52
N THR A 79 -8.11 -14.85 -5.37
CA THR A 79 -8.57 -13.51 -5.03
C THR A 79 -7.94 -12.46 -5.96
N ASP A 80 -6.63 -12.57 -6.20
CA ASP A 80 -5.88 -11.59 -6.99
C ASP A 80 -6.07 -11.81 -8.51
N ARG A 81 -6.25 -13.07 -8.95
CA ARG A 81 -6.28 -13.49 -10.36
C ARG A 81 -7.20 -12.63 -11.21
N LYS A 82 -8.45 -12.44 -10.77
CA LYS A 82 -9.46 -11.75 -11.59
C LYS A 82 -9.04 -10.32 -11.93
N THR A 83 -8.52 -9.61 -10.94
CA THR A 83 -8.07 -8.22 -11.09
C THR A 83 -6.79 -8.16 -11.92
N VAL A 84 -5.83 -9.05 -11.65
CA VAL A 84 -4.58 -9.13 -12.42
C VAL A 84 -4.85 -9.38 -13.90
N ILE A 85 -5.67 -10.36 -14.26
CA ILE A 85 -5.96 -10.66 -15.67
C ILE A 85 -6.72 -9.50 -16.32
N ALA A 86 -7.66 -8.87 -15.62
CA ALA A 86 -8.45 -7.77 -16.18
C ALA A 86 -7.61 -6.52 -16.44
N ASP A 87 -6.68 -6.20 -15.54
CA ASP A 87 -6.01 -4.90 -15.52
C ASP A 87 -4.56 -4.95 -16.03
N LEU A 88 -3.89 -6.11 -15.94
CA LEU A 88 -2.46 -6.25 -16.16
C LEU A 88 -2.08 -7.15 -17.34
N ASP A 89 -3.04 -7.79 -18.03
CA ASP A 89 -2.73 -8.52 -19.26
C ASP A 89 -2.18 -7.57 -20.35
N GLY A 90 -1.05 -7.92 -20.94
CA GLY A 90 -0.29 -7.11 -21.88
C GLY A 90 0.66 -6.10 -21.22
N LYS A 91 0.60 -5.93 -19.89
CA LYS A 91 1.36 -4.90 -19.16
C LYS A 91 2.64 -5.44 -18.55
N TRP A 92 3.62 -4.54 -18.41
CA TRP A 92 4.83 -4.75 -17.64
C TRP A 92 4.57 -4.45 -16.18
N VAL A 93 4.98 -5.35 -15.29
CA VAL A 93 4.86 -5.20 -13.85
C VAL A 93 6.21 -5.43 -13.18
N PRO A 94 6.50 -4.77 -12.06
CA PRO A 94 7.60 -5.14 -11.19
C PRO A 94 7.31 -6.49 -10.55
N GLN A 95 8.20 -7.46 -10.71
CA GLN A 95 8.14 -8.77 -10.08
C GLN A 95 9.19 -8.84 -8.97
N LEU A 96 8.74 -9.11 -7.74
CA LEU A 96 9.55 -9.03 -6.52
C LEU A 96 10.02 -10.41 -6.05
N SER A 97 9.24 -11.44 -6.32
CA SER A 97 9.56 -12.81 -5.95
C SER A 97 9.02 -13.84 -6.94
N SER A 98 9.67 -15.00 -7.00
CA SER A 98 9.27 -16.19 -7.76
C SER A 98 9.73 -17.43 -7.01
N LYS A 99 8.80 -18.13 -6.35
CA LYS A 99 9.13 -19.33 -5.54
C LYS A 99 8.29 -20.52 -5.94
N LYS A 100 8.83 -21.71 -5.71
CA LYS A 100 8.14 -22.98 -5.88
C LYS A 100 8.57 -23.99 -4.82
N LEU A 101 7.78 -25.05 -4.66
CA LEU A 101 8.07 -26.11 -3.71
C LEU A 101 9.38 -26.82 -4.04
N GLY A 102 10.21 -27.03 -3.01
CA GLY A 102 11.50 -27.69 -3.15
C GLY A 102 12.58 -26.84 -3.83
N LEU A 103 12.29 -25.59 -4.19
CA LEU A 103 13.30 -24.66 -4.70
C LEU A 103 14.39 -24.48 -3.64
N GLN A 104 15.66 -24.56 -4.05
CA GLN A 104 16.80 -24.26 -3.20
C GLN A 104 17.35 -22.87 -3.57
N ALA A 105 17.03 -21.87 -2.75
CA ALA A 105 17.42 -20.48 -2.95
C ALA A 105 17.53 -19.75 -1.61
N GLU A 106 18.32 -18.68 -1.55
CA GLU A 106 18.60 -17.91 -0.32
C GLU A 106 19.03 -18.78 0.89
N GLY A 107 19.76 -19.87 0.61
CA GLY A 107 20.28 -20.76 1.65
C GLY A 107 19.24 -21.68 2.31
N ARG A 108 18.03 -21.82 1.73
CA ARG A 108 16.97 -22.69 2.23
C ARG A 108 16.26 -23.49 1.13
N THR A 109 15.51 -24.50 1.54
CA THR A 109 14.59 -25.24 0.67
C THR A 109 13.17 -24.75 0.93
N TRP A 110 12.56 -24.14 -0.07
CA TRP A 110 11.26 -23.48 0.03
C TRP A 110 10.11 -24.50 0.16
N ASN A 111 9.26 -24.28 1.15
CA ASN A 111 7.94 -24.91 1.32
C ASN A 111 6.81 -23.86 1.30
N GLU A 112 5.56 -24.32 1.29
CA GLU A 112 4.35 -23.49 1.22
C GLU A 112 4.31 -22.41 2.32
N ALA A 113 4.64 -22.77 3.56
CA ALA A 113 4.64 -21.84 4.68
C ALA A 113 5.68 -20.72 4.48
N GLU A 114 6.84 -21.06 3.94
CA GLU A 114 7.90 -20.11 3.67
C GLU A 114 7.59 -19.18 2.50
N ILE A 115 6.91 -19.68 1.47
CA ILE A 115 6.43 -18.89 0.32
C ILE A 115 5.35 -17.92 0.79
N LEU A 116 4.37 -18.40 1.57
CA LEU A 116 3.31 -17.57 2.14
C LEU A 116 3.88 -16.46 3.03
N ALA A 117 4.80 -16.80 3.92
CA ALA A 117 5.43 -15.85 4.82
C ALA A 117 6.22 -14.76 4.07
N GLU A 118 6.95 -15.13 3.01
CA GLU A 118 7.64 -14.16 2.16
C GLU A 118 6.64 -13.22 1.48
N HIS A 119 5.58 -13.78 0.89
CA HIS A 119 4.57 -12.97 0.23
C HIS A 119 3.86 -12.00 1.19
N GLN A 120 3.52 -12.45 2.39
CA GLN A 120 2.93 -11.58 3.43
C GLN A 120 3.90 -10.46 3.83
N LYS A 121 5.17 -10.78 4.03
CA LYS A 121 6.21 -9.77 4.30
C LYS A 121 6.29 -8.74 3.17
N LEU A 122 6.32 -9.19 1.91
CA LEU A 122 6.33 -8.29 0.76
C LEU A 122 5.07 -7.42 0.70
N ARG A 123 3.92 -7.92 1.15
CA ARG A 123 2.68 -7.16 1.22
C ARG A 123 2.67 -6.12 2.34
N GLU A 124 3.33 -6.40 3.45
CA GLU A 124 3.54 -5.39 4.51
C GLU A 124 4.45 -4.25 4.02
N GLU A 125 5.51 -4.57 3.29
CA GLU A 125 6.46 -3.59 2.74
C GLU A 125 5.91 -2.86 1.50
N HIS A 126 5.11 -3.55 0.69
CA HIS A 126 4.55 -3.07 -0.57
C HIS A 126 3.04 -3.43 -0.65
N PRO A 127 2.14 -2.59 -0.12
CA PRO A 127 0.71 -2.92 0.03
C PRO A 127 -0.07 -3.22 -1.27
N ARG A 128 0.50 -2.89 -2.43
CA ARG A 128 -0.10 -3.15 -3.74
C ARG A 128 0.33 -4.47 -4.38
N VAL A 129 1.09 -5.30 -3.67
CA VAL A 129 1.51 -6.58 -4.24
C VAL A 129 0.35 -7.56 -4.34
N GLN A 130 0.37 -8.30 -5.43
CA GLN A 130 -0.57 -9.36 -5.75
C GLN A 130 0.20 -10.66 -5.94
N LEU A 131 -0.43 -11.77 -5.57
CA LEU A 131 0.10 -13.11 -5.80
C LEU A 131 -0.51 -13.67 -7.07
N VAL A 132 0.33 -14.19 -7.96
CA VAL A 132 -0.12 -14.86 -9.18
C VAL A 132 0.50 -16.24 -9.27
N TRP A 133 -0.24 -17.17 -9.89
CA TRP A 133 0.28 -18.47 -10.26
C TRP A 133 0.85 -18.40 -11.68
N SER A 134 2.09 -18.86 -11.87
CA SER A 134 2.77 -18.72 -13.16
C SER A 134 2.08 -19.53 -14.27
N GLY A 135 1.42 -20.64 -13.93
CA GLY A 135 0.66 -21.45 -14.89
C GLY A 135 -0.58 -20.76 -15.48
N ASP A 136 -1.02 -19.63 -14.92
CA ASP A 136 -2.12 -18.85 -15.46
C ASP A 136 -1.70 -17.93 -16.64
N PHE A 137 -0.38 -17.79 -16.91
CA PHE A 137 0.14 -16.88 -17.94
C PHE A 137 1.15 -17.56 -18.86
N ASN A 138 0.98 -17.37 -20.17
CA ASN A 138 1.93 -17.84 -21.20
C ASN A 138 3.26 -17.09 -21.18
N SER A 139 3.32 -15.94 -20.50
CA SER A 139 4.53 -15.15 -20.39
C SER A 139 5.56 -15.73 -19.43
N PHE A 140 5.20 -16.71 -18.59
CA PHE A 140 6.16 -17.49 -17.79
C PHE A 140 6.63 -18.73 -18.56
N LYS A 141 7.91 -19.08 -18.34
CA LYS A 141 8.50 -20.28 -18.94
C LYS A 141 8.10 -21.55 -18.19
N GLU A 142 7.99 -21.45 -16.87
CA GLU A 142 7.63 -22.52 -15.96
C GLU A 142 6.26 -22.20 -15.34
N ASP A 143 5.40 -23.22 -15.24
CA ASP A 143 4.00 -23.11 -14.81
C ASP A 143 3.76 -23.48 -13.34
N ASP A 144 4.83 -23.70 -12.57
CA ASP A 144 4.80 -24.23 -11.20
C ASP A 144 5.29 -23.24 -10.12
N PHE A 145 5.13 -21.93 -10.33
CA PHE A 145 5.62 -20.89 -9.41
C PHE A 145 4.52 -19.98 -8.85
N TRP A 146 4.64 -19.66 -7.57
CA TRP A 146 4.02 -18.50 -6.97
C TRP A 146 4.89 -17.27 -7.20
N VAL A 147 4.31 -16.26 -7.81
CA VAL A 147 5.00 -15.05 -8.22
C VAL A 147 4.36 -13.84 -7.54
N THR A 148 5.17 -13.08 -6.81
CA THR A 148 4.70 -11.83 -6.20
C THR A 148 5.03 -10.67 -7.13
N ILE A 149 3.99 -10.00 -7.62
CA ILE A 149 4.09 -8.83 -8.48
C ILE A 149 3.60 -7.58 -7.75
N VAL A 150 3.95 -6.39 -8.22
CA VAL A 150 3.23 -5.17 -7.86
C VAL A 150 2.06 -5.00 -8.82
N GLY A 151 0.86 -4.74 -8.30
CA GLY A 151 -0.36 -4.51 -9.09
C GLY A 151 -0.39 -3.17 -9.82
N ILE A 152 0.71 -2.77 -10.47
CA ILE A 152 0.81 -1.57 -11.32
C ILE A 152 1.33 -2.02 -12.68
N GLY A 153 0.50 -1.85 -13.70
CA GLY A 153 0.85 -2.14 -15.08
C GLY A 153 1.44 -0.92 -15.79
N TYR A 154 2.53 -1.14 -16.50
CA TYR A 154 3.20 -0.17 -17.35
C TYR A 154 3.18 -0.63 -18.81
N ASP A 155 3.29 0.31 -19.74
CA ASP A 155 3.38 0.01 -21.18
C ASP A 155 4.83 -0.28 -21.61
N ASP A 156 5.81 0.19 -20.82
CA ASP A 156 7.23 0.02 -21.07
C ASP A 156 7.94 -0.68 -19.88
N PRO A 157 8.87 -1.63 -20.13
CA PRO A 157 9.59 -2.30 -19.07
C PRO A 157 10.45 -1.36 -18.21
N GLU A 158 10.98 -0.28 -18.77
CA GLU A 158 11.85 0.66 -18.04
C GLU A 158 11.08 1.40 -16.94
N GLU A 159 9.78 1.61 -17.11
CA GLU A 159 8.93 2.20 -16.06
C GLU A 159 8.78 1.25 -14.88
N ALA A 160 8.65 -0.06 -15.13
CA ALA A 160 8.64 -1.08 -14.08
C ALA A 160 10.00 -1.19 -13.37
N LEU A 161 11.11 -1.10 -14.11
CA LEU A 161 12.47 -1.08 -13.53
C LEU A 161 12.75 0.22 -12.74
N THR A 162 12.20 1.34 -13.20
CA THR A 162 12.25 2.61 -12.45
C THR A 162 11.51 2.48 -11.12
N TRP A 163 10.39 1.75 -11.08
CA TRP A 163 9.72 1.43 -9.82
C TRP A 163 10.60 0.59 -8.89
N CYS A 164 11.27 -0.44 -9.41
CA CYS A 164 12.19 -1.28 -8.64
C CYS A 164 13.29 -0.44 -7.95
N SER A 165 14.00 0.36 -8.74
CA SER A 165 15.10 1.20 -8.26
C SER A 165 14.63 2.29 -7.29
N ALA A 166 13.47 2.90 -7.53
CA ALA A 166 12.87 3.88 -6.63
C ALA A 166 12.51 3.31 -5.24
N HIS A 167 12.28 1.99 -5.15
CA HIS A 167 12.03 1.27 -3.89
C HIS A 167 13.30 0.62 -3.32
N GLY A 168 14.48 0.90 -3.90
CA GLY A 168 15.75 0.37 -3.43
C GLY A 168 15.94 -1.13 -3.69
N LEU A 169 15.16 -1.73 -4.60
CA LEU A 169 15.22 -3.13 -4.94
C LEU A 169 16.19 -3.36 -6.11
N GLY A 170 17.30 -4.04 -5.84
CA GLY A 170 18.31 -4.37 -6.84
C GLY A 170 17.89 -5.50 -7.81
N PRO A 171 18.75 -5.85 -8.78
CA PRO A 171 18.46 -6.83 -9.84
C PRO A 171 18.08 -8.22 -9.31
N ASP A 172 18.60 -8.60 -8.14
CA ASP A 172 18.29 -9.88 -7.50
C ASP A 172 16.91 -9.92 -6.81
N HIS A 173 16.30 -8.75 -6.61
CA HIS A 173 15.09 -8.58 -5.81
C HIS A 173 13.93 -7.95 -6.58
N CYS A 174 14.16 -7.42 -7.78
CA CYS A 174 13.11 -6.87 -8.61
C CYS A 174 13.52 -6.81 -10.08
N TYR A 175 12.62 -7.22 -10.96
CA TYR A 175 12.78 -7.12 -12.42
C TYR A 175 11.43 -6.87 -13.08
N ALA A 176 11.45 -6.42 -14.33
CA ALA A 176 10.24 -6.16 -15.09
C ALA A 176 9.76 -7.44 -15.79
N LYS A 177 8.49 -7.78 -15.56
CA LYS A 177 7.82 -8.95 -16.14
C LYS A 177 6.59 -8.49 -16.90
N GLN A 178 6.45 -8.89 -18.16
CA GLN A 178 5.19 -8.73 -18.88
C GLN A 178 4.25 -9.89 -18.54
N LEU A 179 2.99 -9.59 -18.23
CA LEU A 179 1.96 -10.60 -17.97
C LEU A 179 1.09 -10.76 -19.20
N ASN A 180 1.08 -11.96 -19.80
CA ASN A 180 0.25 -12.27 -20.96
C ASN A 180 -0.43 -13.63 -20.76
N THR A 181 -1.75 -13.71 -20.90
CA THR A 181 -2.49 -14.99 -20.93
C THR A 181 -2.42 -15.70 -22.29
N SER A 182 -1.76 -15.10 -23.28
CA SER A 182 -1.57 -15.66 -24.62
C SER A 182 -0.17 -15.36 -25.16
N GLY A 183 0.19 -15.99 -26.29
CA GLY A 183 1.55 -15.88 -26.85
C GLY A 183 2.54 -16.82 -26.15
N GLY A 184 3.76 -16.36 -25.92
CA GLY A 184 4.83 -17.13 -25.27
C GLY A 184 5.72 -16.27 -24.37
N TYR A 185 6.68 -16.90 -23.71
CA TYR A 185 7.53 -16.29 -22.68
C TYR A 185 8.73 -15.49 -23.23
N GLU A 186 9.02 -15.60 -24.53
CA GLU A 186 10.19 -14.95 -25.11
C GLU A 186 10.02 -13.42 -25.09
N GLY A 187 11.02 -12.72 -24.55
CA GLY A 187 11.03 -11.26 -24.51
C GLY A 187 10.12 -10.62 -23.45
N THR A 188 9.43 -11.40 -22.61
CA THR A 188 8.51 -10.92 -21.56
C THR A 188 9.19 -10.60 -20.23
N THR A 189 10.52 -10.59 -20.19
CA THR A 189 11.32 -10.29 -18.99
C THR A 189 12.43 -9.30 -19.34
N ARG A 190 12.65 -8.32 -18.47
CA ARG A 190 13.76 -7.36 -18.54
C ARG A 190 14.38 -7.23 -17.16
N LEU A 191 15.71 -7.29 -17.11
CA LEU A 191 16.50 -7.16 -15.89
C LEU A 191 16.99 -5.72 -15.75
N GLN A 192 17.29 -5.31 -14.53
CA GLN A 192 18.02 -4.07 -14.26
C GLN A 192 19.47 -4.21 -14.76
N ASP A 193 20.07 -3.10 -15.21
CA ASP A 193 21.48 -3.00 -15.63
C ASP A 193 22.47 -2.99 -14.45
#